data_AF-A0A2D4PCG0-F1
#
_entry.id   AF-A0A2D4PCG0-F1
#
_cell.length_a   1.000
_cell.length_b   1.000
_cell.length_c   1.000
_cell.angle_alpha   90.00
_cell.angle_beta   90.00
_cell.angle_gamma   90.00
#
_symmetry.space_group_name_H-M   'P 1'
#
loop_
_entity.id
_entity.type
_entity.pdbx_description
1 polymer ?
#
loop_
_entity_poly.entity_id
_entity_poly.type
_entity_poly.pdbx_seq_one_letter_code
_entity_poly.pdbx_strand_id
1 'polypeptide(L)'
;RWVGIVLEEANTVGLNKEPGPNRFCGWFDAELSEKGKEEAKRGAQAIKEAGYEFDYFYTSVLKRAIRTLWYIMDGCDQMWVPVVRTWRLNERHYGGLTGLNKAETAAKHGEEQVKIWRRSFDIPPPP
;
A
#
# COMPACT_ATOMS: atom_id res chain seq x y z
N ARG A 1 -24.78 2.54 -5.05
CA ARG A 1 -24.17 1.29 -4.56
C ARG A 1 -22.77 1.21 -5.13
N TRP A 2 -21.76 1.26 -4.28
CA TRP A 2 -20.36 1.45 -4.65
C TRP A 2 -19.52 0.20 -4.38
N VAL A 3 -18.46 0.02 -5.14
CA VAL A 3 -17.41 -0.96 -4.85
C VAL A 3 -16.22 -0.21 -4.24
N GLY A 4 -15.83 -0.58 -3.03
CA GLY A 4 -14.66 -0.01 -2.37
C GLY A 4 -13.42 -0.83 -2.74
N ILE A 5 -12.38 -0.17 -3.25
CA ILE A 5 -11.10 -0.83 -3.55
C ILE A 5 -10.00 -0.10 -2.80
N VAL A 6 -9.26 -0.84 -1.97
CA VAL A 6 -8.05 -0.34 -1.31
C VAL A 6 -6.84 -0.96 -2.00
N LEU A 7 -6.21 -0.17 -2.89
CA LEU A 7 -5.10 -0.58 -3.76
C LEU A 7 -3.70 -0.38 -3.13
N GLU A 8 -3.64 0.18 -1.91
CA GLU A 8 -2.47 0.77 -1.22
C GLU A 8 -2.23 2.26 -1.51
N GLU A 9 -2.23 3.04 -0.43
CA GLU A 9 -1.21 4.05 -0.13
C GLU A 9 -1.34 4.32 1.37
N ALA A 10 -0.50 3.67 2.17
CA ALA A 10 -0.43 3.99 3.59
C ALA A 10 1.01 3.90 4.05
N ASN A 11 1.47 4.96 4.70
CA ASN A 11 2.83 5.05 5.20
C ASN A 11 3.15 3.84 6.10
N THR A 12 4.18 3.08 5.73
CA THR A 12 4.63 1.91 6.48
C THR A 12 5.68 2.29 7.53
N VAL A 13 5.81 1.46 8.57
CA VAL A 13 6.90 1.60 9.55
C VAL A 13 8.25 1.38 8.87
N GLY A 14 9.25 2.15 9.27
CA GLY A 14 10.64 1.95 8.86
C GLY A 14 11.51 1.65 10.07
N LEU A 15 11.61 0.39 10.48
CA LEU A 15 12.56 -0.06 11.49
C LEU A 15 13.60 -0.98 10.84
N ASN A 16 14.90 -0.66 10.99
CA ASN A 16 16.01 -1.51 10.55
C ASN A 16 15.93 -1.94 9.06
N LYS A 17 15.84 -3.26 8.81
CA LYS A 17 15.74 -3.90 7.47
C LYS A 17 14.31 -3.86 6.89
N GLU A 18 13.33 -3.30 7.61
CA GLU A 18 11.96 -3.19 7.14
C GLU A 18 11.78 -1.98 6.20
N PRO A 19 10.88 -2.06 5.19
CA PRO A 19 10.64 -0.97 4.26
C PRO A 19 9.95 0.23 4.89
N GLY A 20 10.74 1.27 5.18
CA GLY A 20 10.25 2.62 5.49
C GLY A 20 10.05 3.50 4.25
N PRO A 21 9.70 4.79 4.41
CA PRO A 21 9.38 5.70 3.31
C PRO A 21 10.45 5.78 2.20
N ASN A 22 11.71 5.59 2.58
CA ASN A 22 12.87 5.66 1.68
C ASN A 22 13.40 4.30 1.21
N ARG A 23 12.72 3.19 1.49
CA ARG A 23 13.10 1.84 1.00
C ARG A 23 12.06 1.29 0.03
N PHE A 24 12.46 0.37 -0.86
CA PHE A 24 11.50 -0.35 -1.69
C PHE A 24 10.77 -1.40 -0.85
N CYS A 25 9.43 -1.39 -0.87
CA CYS A 25 8.60 -2.31 -0.09
C CYS A 25 8.16 -3.52 -0.91
N GLY A 26 7.47 -3.27 -2.03
CA GLY A 26 6.94 -4.35 -2.87
C GLY A 26 6.06 -5.31 -2.06
N TRP A 27 6.30 -6.61 -2.20
CA TRP A 27 5.52 -7.65 -1.52
C TRP A 27 5.96 -7.91 -0.08
N PHE A 28 6.96 -7.19 0.44
CA PHE A 28 7.31 -7.30 1.84
C PHE A 28 6.11 -6.90 2.71
N ASP A 29 5.74 -7.73 3.68
CA ASP A 29 4.51 -7.57 4.46
C ASP A 29 4.67 -6.59 5.63
N ALA A 30 4.95 -5.32 5.31
CA ALA A 30 5.19 -4.25 6.27
C ALA A 30 3.93 -3.83 7.04
N GLU A 31 4.16 -3.32 8.25
CA GLU A 31 3.13 -2.75 9.12
C GLU A 31 2.84 -1.27 8.80
N LEU A 32 1.64 -0.82 9.18
CA LEU A 32 1.27 0.60 9.10
C LEU A 32 2.00 1.42 10.17
N SER A 33 2.55 2.56 9.74
CA SER A 33 3.00 3.61 10.66
C SER A 33 1.82 4.31 11.33
N GLU A 34 2.06 5.03 12.43
CA GLU A 34 1.02 5.85 13.07
C GLU A 34 0.41 6.86 12.09
N LYS A 35 1.23 7.52 11.28
CA LYS A 35 0.78 8.42 10.21
C LYS A 35 -0.12 7.69 9.21
N GLY A 36 0.22 6.46 8.83
CA GLY A 36 -0.60 5.64 7.93
C GLY A 36 -1.96 5.29 8.54
N LYS A 37 -2.03 5.04 9.86
CA LYS A 37 -3.30 4.83 10.57
C LYS A 37 -4.15 6.10 10.59
N GLU A 38 -3.54 7.27 10.82
CA GLU A 38 -4.23 8.56 10.78
C GLU A 38 -4.77 8.89 9.38
N GLU A 39 -3.99 8.63 8.33
CA GLU A 39 -4.43 8.75 6.94
C GLU A 39 -5.65 7.86 6.65
N ALA A 40 -5.62 6.60 7.07
CA ALA A 40 -6.75 5.69 6.89
C ALA A 40 -8.02 6.18 7.60
N LYS A 41 -7.90 6.66 8.85
CA LYS A 41 -9.02 7.24 9.61
C LYS A 41 -9.60 8.50 8.96
N ARG A 42 -8.75 9.38 8.42
CA ARG A 42 -9.20 10.57 7.67
C ARG A 42 -9.94 10.17 6.39
N GLY A 43 -9.45 9.16 5.67
CA GLY A 43 -10.15 8.59 4.52
C GLY A 43 -11.53 8.04 4.89
N ALA A 44 -11.62 7.32 6.01
CA ALA A 44 -12.90 6.80 6.54
C ALA A 44 -13.92 7.93 6.81
N GLN A 45 -13.47 9.02 7.43
CA GLN A 45 -14.30 10.19 7.72
C GLN A 45 -14.82 10.84 6.43
N ALA A 46 -13.95 11.04 5.43
CA ALA A 46 -14.35 11.60 4.14
C ALA A 46 -15.37 10.72 3.40
N ILE A 47 -15.20 9.40 3.47
CA ILE A 47 -16.14 8.43 2.91
C ILE A 47 -17.51 8.53 3.58
N LYS A 48 -17.52 8.63 4.92
CA LYS A 48 -18.74 8.78 5.71
C LYS A 48 -19.47 10.09 5.43
N GLU A 49 -18.74 11.20 5.36
CA GLU A 49 -19.30 12.53 5.04
C GLU A 49 -19.91 12.59 3.64
N ALA A 50 -19.33 11.86 2.69
CA ALA A 50 -19.86 11.74 1.33
C ALA A 50 -21.08 10.80 1.23
N GLY A 51 -21.45 10.09 2.31
CA GLY A 51 -22.61 9.19 2.32
C GLY A 51 -22.42 7.94 1.47
N TYR A 52 -21.19 7.45 1.32
CA TYR A 52 -20.93 6.24 0.53
C TYR A 52 -21.29 4.97 1.28
N GLU A 53 -22.08 4.12 0.63
CA GLU A 53 -22.39 2.75 1.06
C GLU A 53 -21.83 1.73 0.07
N PHE A 54 -21.16 0.71 0.60
CA PHE A 54 -20.47 -0.31 -0.18
C PHE A 54 -21.16 -1.67 -0.06
N ASP A 55 -21.23 -2.39 -1.19
CA ASP A 55 -21.67 -3.79 -1.20
C ASP A 55 -20.51 -4.77 -1.02
N TYR A 56 -19.31 -4.37 -1.44
CA TYR A 56 -18.09 -5.16 -1.37
C TYR A 56 -16.86 -4.27 -1.18
N PHE A 57 -15.90 -4.78 -0.40
CA PHE A 57 -14.55 -4.26 -0.35
C PHE A 57 -13.55 -5.22 -0.98
N TYR A 58 -12.57 -4.67 -1.69
CA TYR A 58 -11.44 -5.40 -2.24
C TYR A 58 -10.13 -4.88 -1.65
N THR A 59 -9.23 -5.80 -1.32
CA THR A 59 -7.89 -5.45 -0.84
C THR A 59 -6.86 -6.49 -1.27
N SER A 60 -5.59 -6.12 -1.17
CA SER A 60 -4.46 -7.02 -1.37
C SER A 60 -4.35 -8.04 -0.23
N VAL A 61 -3.36 -8.94 -0.29
CA VAL A 61 -3.09 -9.86 0.84
C VAL A 61 -2.08 -9.29 1.83
N LEU A 62 -1.65 -8.03 1.66
CA LEU A 62 -0.63 -7.39 2.50
C LEU A 62 -1.27 -6.72 3.71
N LYS A 63 -0.69 -6.92 4.90
CA LYS A 63 -1.19 -6.44 6.20
C LYS A 63 -1.54 -4.97 6.18
N ARG A 64 -0.69 -4.14 5.58
CA ARG A 64 -0.92 -2.69 5.48
C ARG A 64 -2.21 -2.34 4.75
N ALA A 65 -2.51 -2.99 3.62
CA ALA A 65 -3.74 -2.74 2.87
C ALA A 65 -4.97 -3.23 3.66
N ILE A 66 -4.85 -4.42 4.29
CA ILE A 66 -5.90 -5.00 5.12
C ILE A 66 -6.22 -4.09 6.33
N ARG A 67 -5.20 -3.59 7.03
CA ARG A 67 -5.38 -2.71 8.19
C ARG A 67 -5.92 -1.34 7.80
N THR A 68 -5.48 -0.78 6.68
CA THR A 68 -6.08 0.46 6.14
C THR A 68 -7.57 0.26 5.87
N LEU A 69 -7.94 -0.85 5.22
CA LEU A 69 -9.34 -1.18 4.98
C LEU A 69 -10.13 -1.31 6.28
N TRP A 70 -9.58 -1.95 7.32
CA TRP A 70 -10.26 -2.05 8.61
C TRP A 70 -10.54 -0.70 9.25
N TYR A 71 -9.59 0.24 9.23
CA TYR A 71 -9.85 1.61 9.71
C TYR A 71 -10.93 2.32 8.89
N ILE A 72 -10.98 2.07 7.58
CA ILE A 72 -12.02 2.62 6.71
C ILE A 72 -13.38 2.03 7.09
N MET A 73 -13.51 0.71 7.16
CA MET A 73 -14.77 0.01 7.48
C MET A 73 -15.29 0.39 8.86
N ASP A 74 -14.41 0.52 9.86
CA ASP A 74 -14.77 0.96 11.21
C ASP A 74 -15.21 2.42 11.21
N GLY A 75 -14.44 3.31 10.57
CA GLY A 75 -14.75 4.74 10.55
C GLY A 75 -15.99 5.12 9.74
N CYS A 76 -16.33 4.35 8.69
CA CYS A 76 -17.57 4.53 7.94
C CYS A 76 -18.73 3.66 8.43
N ASP A 77 -18.56 2.95 9.56
CA ASP A 77 -19.55 2.06 10.18
C ASP A 77 -20.14 1.06 9.19
N GLN A 78 -19.29 0.27 8.51
CA GLN A 78 -19.67 -0.72 7.50
C GLN A 78 -18.90 -2.04 7.67
N MET A 79 -18.70 -2.46 8.92
CA MET A 79 -17.89 -3.64 9.27
C MET A 79 -18.48 -4.98 8.78
N TRP A 80 -19.77 -5.02 8.46
CA TRP A 80 -20.46 -6.22 7.97
C TRP A 80 -20.27 -6.47 6.47
N VAL A 81 -19.75 -5.49 5.73
CA VAL A 81 -19.62 -5.58 4.27
C VAL A 81 -18.57 -6.64 3.92
N PRO A 82 -18.86 -7.57 2.98
CA PRO A 82 -17.93 -8.63 2.61
C PRO A 82 -16.62 -8.09 2.01
N VAL A 83 -15.51 -8.73 2.37
CA VAL A 83 -14.16 -8.35 1.93
C VAL A 83 -13.55 -9.47 1.09
N VAL A 84 -13.19 -9.15 -0.15
CA VAL A 84 -12.43 -10.02 -1.06
C VAL A 84 -10.95 -9.65 -0.99
N ARG A 85 -10.09 -10.66 -0.80
CA ARG A 85 -8.63 -10.51 -0.73
C ARG A 85 -8.00 -11.27 -1.89
N THR A 86 -7.07 -10.63 -2.61
CA THR A 86 -6.36 -11.30 -3.70
C THR A 86 -4.95 -10.73 -3.88
N TRP A 87 -3.99 -11.61 -4.13
CA TRP A 87 -2.60 -11.22 -4.42
C TRP A 87 -2.48 -10.39 -5.70
N ARG A 88 -3.49 -10.47 -6.58
CA ARG A 88 -3.56 -9.68 -7.81
C ARG A 88 -3.67 -8.16 -7.56
N LEU A 89 -4.02 -7.77 -6.34
CA LEU A 89 -4.06 -6.37 -5.89
C LEU A 89 -2.83 -5.98 -5.07
N ASN A 90 -1.82 -6.84 -4.95
CA ASN A 90 -0.58 -6.46 -4.28
C ASN A 90 0.16 -5.38 -5.08
N GLU A 91 0.92 -4.53 -4.38
CA GLU A 91 1.93 -3.65 -4.97
C GLU A 91 2.83 -4.37 -5.98
N ARG A 92 3.44 -3.62 -6.88
CA ARG A 92 4.48 -4.13 -7.78
C ARG A 92 5.56 -4.89 -7.00
N HIS A 93 5.86 -6.11 -7.43
CA HIS A 93 6.99 -6.85 -6.89
C HIS A 93 8.31 -6.16 -7.29
N TYR A 94 9.11 -5.75 -6.30
CA TYR A 94 10.38 -5.04 -6.53
C TYR A 94 11.60 -5.95 -6.67
N GLY A 95 11.42 -7.28 -6.60
CA GLY A 95 12.51 -8.24 -6.79
C GLY A 95 13.63 -8.00 -5.79
N GLY A 96 14.86 -8.09 -6.26
CA GLY A 96 16.09 -7.83 -5.51
C GLY A 96 16.24 -6.40 -5.00
N LEU A 97 15.37 -5.45 -5.40
CA LEU A 97 15.36 -4.10 -4.83
C LEU A 97 14.66 -4.02 -3.48
N THR A 98 13.83 -5.01 -3.13
CA THR A 98 13.07 -5.03 -1.88
C THR A 98 13.98 -4.84 -0.66
N GLY A 99 13.63 -3.88 0.20
CA GLY A 99 14.41 -3.51 1.38
C GLY A 99 15.59 -2.56 1.11
N LEU A 100 16.00 -2.33 -0.15
CA LEU A 100 17.08 -1.37 -0.46
C LEU A 100 16.61 0.08 -0.30
N ASN A 101 17.53 0.96 0.11
CA ASN A 101 17.27 2.40 0.18
C ASN A 101 17.24 3.01 -1.23
N LYS A 102 16.21 3.79 -1.55
CA LYS A 102 16.00 4.41 -2.87
C LYS A 102 17.13 5.35 -3.27
N ALA A 103 17.64 6.17 -2.34
CA ALA A 103 18.71 7.12 -2.60
C ALA A 103 20.06 6.41 -2.82
N GLU A 104 20.38 5.41 -1.99
CA GLU A 104 21.60 4.60 -2.17
C GLU A 104 21.54 3.80 -3.48
N THR A 105 20.38 3.26 -3.83
CA THR A 105 20.17 2.53 -5.09
C THR A 105 20.35 3.47 -6.28
N ALA A 106 19.84 4.70 -6.20
CA ALA A 106 20.04 5.71 -7.24
C ALA A 106 21.51 6.13 -7.35
N ALA A 107 22.23 6.28 -6.24
CA ALA A 107 23.66 6.57 -6.25
C ALA A 107 24.48 5.44 -6.89
N LYS A 108 24.08 4.18 -6.73
CA LYS A 108 24.79 3.00 -7.27
C LYS A 108 24.45 2.71 -8.73
N HIS A 109 23.18 2.86 -9.12
CA HIS A 109 22.67 2.41 -10.43
C HIS A 109 22.28 3.55 -11.36
N GLY A 110 22.30 4.80 -10.89
CA GLY A 110 21.84 5.98 -11.61
C GLY A 110 20.35 6.25 -11.41
N GLU A 111 19.99 7.53 -11.32
CA GLU A 111 18.60 7.96 -11.15
C GLU A 111 17.70 7.53 -12.31
N GLU A 112 18.20 7.58 -13.54
CA GLU A 112 17.44 7.16 -14.74
C GLU A 112 17.07 5.68 -14.67
N GLN A 113 18.01 4.82 -14.28
CA GLN A 113 17.77 3.39 -14.14
C GLN A 113 16.76 3.08 -13.03
N VAL A 114 16.88 3.74 -11.88
CA VAL A 114 15.91 3.59 -10.78
C VAL A 114 14.52 4.09 -11.19
N LYS A 115 14.45 5.17 -11.97
CA LYS A 115 13.19 5.69 -12.51
C LYS A 115 12.55 4.69 -13.48
N ILE A 116 13.35 4.04 -14.33
CA ILE A 116 12.90 2.96 -15.21
C ILE A 116 12.32 1.81 -14.38
N TRP A 117 13.05 1.28 -13.39
CA TRP A 117 12.53 0.20 -12.54
C TRP A 117 11.26 0.57 -11.75
N ARG A 118 11.03 1.84 -11.45
CA ARG A 118 9.85 2.32 -10.72
C ARG A 118 8.65 2.56 -11.62
N ARG A 119 8.85 3.06 -12.84
CA ARG A 119 7.77 3.61 -13.67
C ARG A 119 7.60 2.93 -15.03
N SER A 120 8.59 2.15 -15.47
CA SER A 120 8.46 1.39 -16.71
C SER A 120 7.40 0.30 -16.55
N PHE A 121 6.62 0.13 -17.60
CA PHE A 121 5.60 -0.92 -17.73
C PHE A 121 6.26 -2.27 -18.04
N ASP A 122 7.22 -2.30 -18.98
CA ASP A 122 7.78 -3.55 -19.53
C ASP A 122 9.15 -3.94 -18.96
N ILE A 123 9.81 -3.05 -18.21
CA ILE A 123 11.15 -3.31 -17.69
C ILE A 123 11.05 -3.63 -16.19
N PRO A 124 11.15 -4.91 -15.78
CA PRO A 124 11.11 -5.29 -14.38
C PRO A 124 12.42 -4.90 -13.66
N PRO A 125 12.38 -4.71 -12.33
CA PRO A 125 13.59 -4.66 -11.52
C PRO A 125 14.33 -6.01 -11.53
N PRO A 126 15.62 -6.04 -11.14
CA PRO A 126 16.38 -7.29 -11.04
C PRO A 126 15.69 -8.32 -10.13
N PRO A 127 15.78 -9.62 -10.43
CA PRO A 127 15.18 -10.68 -9.61
C PRO A 127 15.73 -10.69 -8.18
#